data_AF-A0A2H3FY14-F1
#
_entry.id   AF-A0A2H3FY14-F1
#
_cell.length_a   1.000
_cell.length_b   1.000
_cell.length_c   1.000
_cell.angle_alpha   90.00
_cell.angle_beta   90.00
_cell.angle_gamma   90.00
#
_symmetry.space_group_name_H-M   'P 1'
#
loop_
_entity.id
_entity.type
_entity.pdbx_description
1 polymer ?
#
loop_
_entity_poly.entity_id
_entity_poly.type
_entity_poly.pdbx_seq_one_letter_code
_entity_poly.pdbx_strand_id
1 'polypeptide(L)'
;MVCLSYRGFWTSHDRPSEPGIDLDSQAALQWIARLHESKSDKGDGEKPTVLLWGQSIGCGFATNLAAKGEFLRDLTIGGLILETPFTNVRAMLQALYPQTWLPYQYLWPFLRNHLDSWANLGIIAKRFPETPPGIFIVEAEKDELVPANHGEELFQRCQRVGLPVERHKVRGALHNEAMVRVAGKQALAHSIVTAVTQARRHER
;
A
#
# COMPACT_ATOMS: atom_id res chain seq x y z
N MET A 1 0.53 2.87 -15.86
CA MET A 1 0.08 3.31 -14.52
C MET A 1 -1.42 3.47 -14.56
N VAL A 2 -2.12 2.96 -13.54
CA VAL A 2 -3.57 3.12 -13.38
C VAL A 2 -3.80 3.82 -12.05
N CYS A 3 -4.55 4.91 -12.07
CA CYS A 3 -4.95 5.65 -10.87
C CYS A 3 -6.42 5.36 -10.61
N LEU A 4 -6.74 4.74 -9.46
CA LEU A 4 -8.09 4.33 -9.13
C LEU A 4 -8.86 5.49 -8.46
N SER A 5 -9.89 5.99 -9.13
CA SER A 5 -10.92 6.81 -8.50
C SER A 5 -11.98 5.91 -7.86
N TYR A 6 -11.78 5.55 -6.60
CA TYR A 6 -12.73 4.72 -5.84
C TYR A 6 -14.06 5.47 -5.58
N ARG A 7 -15.09 4.75 -5.16
CA ARG A 7 -16.43 5.30 -4.91
C ARG A 7 -16.41 6.49 -3.94
N GLY A 8 -17.12 7.56 -4.29
CA GLY A 8 -17.14 8.81 -3.52
C GLY A 8 -15.93 9.73 -3.72
N PHE A 9 -15.01 9.40 -4.63
CA PHE A 9 -13.90 10.27 -5.02
C PHE A 9 -14.07 10.80 -6.46
N TRP A 10 -13.78 12.08 -6.68
CA TRP A 10 -13.88 12.76 -7.97
C TRP A 10 -15.28 12.59 -8.61
N THR A 11 -15.37 11.89 -9.74
CA THR A 11 -16.62 11.62 -10.48
C THR A 11 -17.22 10.25 -10.15
N SER A 12 -16.58 9.45 -9.29
CA SER A 12 -17.09 8.15 -8.87
C SER A 12 -18.16 8.34 -7.80
N HIS A 13 -19.36 7.85 -8.07
CA HIS A 13 -20.53 7.98 -7.19
C HIS A 13 -20.47 7.01 -5.99
N ASP A 14 -21.52 7.00 -5.17
CA ASP A 14 -21.67 6.22 -3.93
C ASP A 14 -20.84 6.67 -2.73
N ARG A 15 -21.20 6.13 -1.55
CA ARG A 15 -20.55 6.47 -0.28
C ARG A 15 -19.26 5.65 -0.08
N PRO A 16 -18.14 6.29 0.28
CA PRO A 16 -16.91 5.58 0.58
C PRO A 16 -17.05 4.80 1.90
N SER A 17 -16.62 3.54 1.87
CA SER A 17 -16.46 2.66 3.03
C SER A 17 -15.32 1.70 2.77
N GLU A 18 -14.67 1.18 3.81
CA GLU A 18 -13.56 0.23 3.62
C GLU A 18 -13.96 -0.97 2.75
N PRO A 19 -15.07 -1.70 3.01
CA PRO A 19 -15.50 -2.79 2.14
C PRO A 19 -15.81 -2.34 0.71
N GLY A 20 -16.35 -1.13 0.55
CA GLY A 20 -16.66 -0.59 -0.77
C GLY A 20 -15.41 -0.29 -1.60
N ILE A 21 -14.42 0.36 -0.99
CA ILE A 21 -13.16 0.70 -1.66
C ILE A 21 -12.31 -0.56 -1.88
N ASP A 22 -12.38 -1.55 -0.99
CA ASP A 22 -11.77 -2.87 -1.20
C ASP A 22 -12.35 -3.53 -2.47
N LEU A 23 -13.67 -3.48 -2.67
CA LEU A 23 -14.32 -3.97 -3.90
C LEU A 23 -13.89 -3.18 -5.15
N ASP A 24 -13.77 -1.86 -5.04
CA ASP A 24 -13.34 -1.02 -6.16
C ASP A 24 -11.88 -1.33 -6.56
N SER A 25 -11.03 -1.55 -5.55
CA SER A 25 -9.61 -1.93 -5.72
C SER A 25 -9.49 -3.31 -6.37
N GLN A 26 -10.32 -4.26 -5.93
CA GLN A 26 -10.41 -5.60 -6.52
C GLN A 26 -10.88 -5.54 -7.99
N ALA A 27 -11.92 -4.75 -8.28
CA ALA A 27 -12.45 -4.60 -9.63
C ALA A 27 -11.41 -3.95 -10.56
N ALA A 28 -10.66 -2.96 -10.07
CA ALA A 28 -9.57 -2.34 -10.82
C ALA A 28 -8.47 -3.34 -11.18
N LEU A 29 -8.06 -4.18 -10.22
CA LEU A 29 -7.06 -5.22 -10.45
C LEU A 29 -7.53 -6.24 -11.50
N GLN A 30 -8.78 -6.71 -11.41
CA GLN A 30 -9.37 -7.63 -12.39
C GLN A 30 -9.50 -6.99 -13.78
N TRP A 31 -9.79 -5.69 -13.85
CA TRP A 31 -9.81 -4.95 -15.11
C TRP A 31 -8.41 -4.86 -15.73
N ILE A 32 -7.37 -4.56 -14.92
CA ILE A 32 -5.97 -4.53 -15.38
C ILE A 32 -5.56 -5.88 -15.94
N ALA A 33 -5.90 -6.97 -15.25
CA ALA A 33 -5.54 -8.31 -15.67
C ALA A 33 -6.17 -8.69 -17.02
N ARG A 34 -7.49 -8.45 -17.19
CA ARG A 34 -8.20 -8.67 -18.47
C ARG A 34 -7.69 -7.77 -19.60
N LEU A 35 -7.33 -6.52 -19.27
CA LEU A 35 -6.74 -5.61 -20.25
C LEU A 35 -5.38 -6.12 -20.72
N HIS A 36 -4.59 -6.72 -19.83
CA HIS A 36 -3.32 -7.34 -20.20
C HIS A 36 -3.56 -8.56 -21.09
N GLU A 37 -4.40 -9.50 -20.66
CA GLU A 37 -4.77 -10.71 -21.43
C GLU A 37 -5.25 -10.37 -22.85
N SER A 38 -6.12 -9.37 -23.01
CA SER A 38 -6.63 -8.96 -24.33
C SER A 38 -5.57 -8.32 -25.24
N LYS A 39 -4.46 -7.83 -24.67
CA LYS A 39 -3.32 -7.27 -25.43
C LYS A 39 -2.21 -8.28 -25.67
N SER A 40 -2.22 -9.40 -24.95
CA SER A 40 -1.21 -10.46 -25.00
C SER A 40 -1.36 -11.42 -26.19
N ASP A 41 -2.09 -11.05 -27.25
CA ASP A 41 -2.25 -11.79 -28.53
C ASP A 41 -0.91 -12.06 -29.27
N LYS A 42 0.24 -11.77 -28.66
CA LYS A 42 1.58 -11.95 -29.19
C LYS A 42 2.47 -12.69 -28.18
N GLY A 43 2.35 -14.03 -28.17
CA GLY A 43 3.44 -15.01 -28.12
C GLY A 43 4.49 -15.03 -26.98
N ASP A 44 4.63 -14.01 -26.14
CA ASP A 44 5.83 -13.87 -25.30
C ASP A 44 5.71 -14.53 -23.92
N GLY A 45 4.52 -14.99 -23.51
CA GLY A 45 4.32 -15.77 -22.28
C GLY A 45 4.70 -15.05 -20.97
N GLU A 46 5.10 -13.77 -21.01
CA GLU A 46 5.53 -12.99 -19.85
C GLU A 46 4.31 -12.68 -18.97
N LYS A 47 4.38 -13.08 -17.70
CA LYS A 47 3.30 -12.87 -16.75
C LYS A 47 3.27 -11.40 -16.31
N PRO A 48 2.09 -10.75 -16.27
CA PRO A 48 2.01 -9.38 -15.78
C PRO A 48 2.42 -9.29 -14.31
N THR A 49 3.46 -8.50 -14.04
CA THR A 49 3.82 -8.07 -12.69
C THR A 49 3.07 -6.78 -12.35
N VAL A 50 2.37 -6.78 -11.21
CA VAL A 50 1.66 -5.60 -10.69
C VAL A 50 2.34 -5.07 -9.43
N LEU A 51 2.51 -3.75 -9.37
CA LEU A 51 2.95 -3.04 -8.18
C LEU A 51 1.76 -2.27 -7.61
N LEU A 52 1.53 -2.39 -6.31
CA LEU A 52 0.51 -1.63 -5.61
C LEU A 52 1.16 -0.42 -4.96
N TRP A 53 0.67 0.77 -5.26
CA TRP A 53 1.17 2.01 -4.65
C TRP A 53 0.02 2.70 -3.91
N GLY A 54 0.21 2.91 -2.61
CA GLY A 54 -0.66 3.73 -1.78
C GLY A 54 0.10 4.91 -1.21
N GLN A 55 -0.60 6.04 -1.06
CA GLN A 55 -0.15 7.20 -0.30
C GLN A 55 -1.09 7.39 0.89
N SER A 56 -0.55 7.56 2.10
CA SER A 56 -1.32 7.82 3.32
C SER A 56 -2.44 6.78 3.51
N ILE A 57 -3.72 7.16 3.49
CA ILE A 57 -4.87 6.23 3.54
C ILE A 57 -4.86 5.17 2.45
N GLY A 58 -4.31 5.49 1.27
CA GLY A 58 -4.11 4.55 0.18
C GLY A 58 -3.20 3.39 0.56
N CYS A 59 -2.26 3.55 1.50
CA CYS A 59 -1.43 2.44 2.00
C CYS A 59 -2.27 1.36 2.69
N GLY A 60 -3.30 1.78 3.44
CA GLY A 60 -4.25 0.88 4.06
C GLY A 60 -5.00 0.03 3.03
N PHE A 61 -5.48 0.65 1.96
CA PHE A 61 -6.15 -0.06 0.86
C PHE A 61 -5.21 -0.92 0.02
N ALA A 62 -3.99 -0.46 -0.24
CA ALA A 62 -2.98 -1.25 -0.95
C ALA A 62 -2.62 -2.53 -0.17
N THR A 63 -2.45 -2.43 1.14
CA THR A 63 -2.20 -3.60 2.00
C THR A 63 -3.43 -4.48 2.16
N ASN A 64 -4.65 -3.91 2.22
CA ASN A 64 -5.91 -4.68 2.20
C ASN A 64 -6.00 -5.52 0.92
N LEU A 65 -5.78 -4.91 -0.25
CA LEU A 65 -5.83 -5.59 -1.53
C LEU A 65 -4.79 -6.71 -1.60
N ALA A 66 -3.54 -6.47 -1.20
CA ALA A 66 -2.50 -7.49 -1.15
C ALA A 66 -2.83 -8.65 -0.19
N ALA A 67 -3.40 -8.34 0.97
CA ALA A 67 -3.72 -9.35 1.98
C ALA A 67 -4.96 -10.18 1.59
N LYS A 68 -6.03 -9.52 1.15
CA LYS A 68 -7.39 -10.09 1.06
C LYS A 68 -7.90 -10.22 -0.38
N GLY A 69 -7.31 -9.50 -1.34
CA GLY A 69 -7.76 -9.48 -2.73
C GLY A 69 -7.64 -10.83 -3.42
N GLU A 70 -8.36 -11.02 -4.51
CA GLU A 70 -8.27 -12.19 -5.37
C GLU A 70 -7.39 -11.87 -6.57
N PHE A 71 -6.26 -12.58 -6.69
CA PHE A 71 -5.33 -12.43 -7.80
C PHE A 71 -5.61 -13.52 -8.82
N LEU A 72 -5.71 -13.14 -10.10
CA LEU A 72 -5.80 -14.12 -11.19
C LEU A 72 -4.50 -14.93 -11.22
N ARG A 73 -4.59 -16.20 -11.66
CA ARG A 73 -3.50 -17.18 -11.58
C ARG A 73 -2.18 -16.73 -12.23
N ASP A 74 -2.28 -15.84 -13.20
CA ASP A 74 -1.14 -15.40 -14.00
C ASP A 74 -0.64 -14.00 -13.62
N LEU A 75 -1.17 -13.39 -12.56
CA LEU A 75 -0.77 -12.06 -12.11
C LEU A 75 0.07 -12.15 -10.83
N THR A 76 1.30 -11.66 -10.89
CA THR A 76 2.23 -11.61 -9.76
C THR A 76 2.22 -10.23 -9.11
N ILE A 77 2.17 -10.18 -7.77
CA ILE A 77 2.42 -8.92 -7.04
C ILE A 77 3.93 -8.75 -6.90
N GLY A 78 4.50 -7.80 -7.65
CA GLY A 78 5.94 -7.53 -7.60
C GLY A 78 6.36 -6.73 -6.36
N GLY A 79 5.45 -5.95 -5.79
CA GLY A 79 5.75 -5.17 -4.59
C GLY A 79 4.65 -4.21 -4.18
N LEU A 80 4.79 -3.69 -2.97
CA LEU A 80 3.96 -2.63 -2.40
C LEU A 80 4.82 -1.40 -2.12
N ILE A 81 4.43 -0.27 -2.68
CA ILE A 81 5.01 1.03 -2.38
C ILE A 81 4.06 1.75 -1.42
N LEU A 82 4.54 2.00 -0.21
CA LEU A 82 3.79 2.59 0.88
C LEU A 82 4.38 3.98 1.17
N GLU A 83 3.75 5.02 0.62
CA GLU A 83 4.14 6.41 0.81
C GLU A 83 3.41 7.00 2.03
N THR A 84 4.18 7.61 2.94
CA THR A 84 3.72 8.14 4.23
C THR A 84 2.72 7.23 4.96
N PRO A 85 3.06 5.95 5.19
CA PRO A 85 2.10 4.97 5.68
C PRO A 85 1.88 5.08 7.19
N PHE A 86 0.70 4.65 7.63
CA PHE A 86 0.37 4.44 9.03
C PHE A 86 0.07 2.98 9.35
N THR A 87 0.17 2.62 10.62
CA THR A 87 -0.03 1.25 11.10
C THR A 87 -1.49 0.79 11.05
N ASN A 88 -2.41 1.61 11.58
CA ASN A 88 -3.86 1.43 11.47
C ASN A 88 -4.61 2.74 11.80
N VAL A 89 -5.92 2.80 11.48
CA VAL A 89 -6.76 4.00 11.73
C VAL A 89 -6.87 4.32 13.21
N ARG A 90 -6.87 3.31 14.10
CA ARG A 90 -6.93 3.53 15.55
C ARG A 90 -5.70 4.29 16.05
N ALA A 91 -4.50 3.91 15.61
CA ALA A 91 -3.26 4.60 15.95
C ALA A 91 -3.26 6.04 15.41
N MET A 92 -3.78 6.25 14.19
CA MET A 92 -3.95 7.61 13.65
C MET A 92 -4.96 8.45 14.44
N LEU A 93 -6.06 7.86 14.91
CA LEU A 93 -7.02 8.56 15.76
C LEU A 93 -6.36 9.05 17.06
N GLN A 94 -5.52 8.22 17.67
CA GLN A 94 -4.76 8.58 18.88
C GLN A 94 -3.72 9.67 18.59
N ALA A 95 -3.06 9.62 17.43
CA ALA A 95 -2.09 10.63 17.01
C ALA A 95 -2.73 12.00 16.77
N LEU A 96 -3.92 12.02 16.14
CA LEU A 96 -4.65 13.25 15.85
C LEU A 96 -5.34 13.85 17.08
N TYR A 97 -5.76 13.02 18.03
CA TYR A 97 -6.45 13.44 19.25
C TYR A 97 -5.74 12.93 20.51
N PRO A 98 -4.52 13.41 20.80
CA PRO A 98 -3.73 12.90 21.93
C PRO A 98 -4.30 13.31 23.30
N GLN A 99 -5.20 14.31 23.36
CA GLN A 99 -5.75 14.82 24.60
C GLN A 99 -6.61 13.76 25.29
N THR A 100 -6.17 13.29 26.46
CA THR A 100 -6.85 12.24 27.24
C THR A 100 -8.13 12.73 27.91
N TRP A 101 -8.30 14.04 28.06
CA TRP A 101 -9.55 14.63 28.57
C TRP A 101 -10.65 14.75 27.51
N LEU A 102 -10.35 14.52 26.23
CA LEU A 102 -11.34 14.49 25.16
C LEU A 102 -11.76 13.05 24.84
N PRO A 103 -13.02 12.81 24.49
CA PRO A 103 -13.51 11.46 24.24
C PRO A 103 -12.99 10.86 22.92
N TYR A 104 -12.44 11.69 22.01
CA TYR A 104 -12.23 11.33 20.60
C TYR A 104 -11.33 10.10 20.41
N GLN A 105 -10.21 9.98 21.12
CA GLN A 105 -9.35 8.80 21.01
C GLN A 105 -10.00 7.49 21.51
N TYR A 106 -11.04 7.60 22.34
CA TYR A 106 -11.80 6.45 22.86
C TYR A 106 -12.98 6.07 21.95
N LEU A 107 -13.28 6.86 20.92
CA LEU A 107 -14.33 6.55 19.94
C LEU A 107 -13.91 5.50 18.91
N TRP A 108 -12.70 4.93 19.03
CA TRP A 108 -12.19 3.90 18.12
C TRP A 108 -13.14 2.70 17.93
N PRO A 109 -13.97 2.24 18.91
CA PRO A 109 -14.91 1.14 18.68
C PRO A 109 -16.02 1.47 17.68
N PHE A 110 -16.26 2.76 17.39
CA PHE A 110 -17.26 3.23 16.43
C PHE A 110 -16.69 3.48 15.04
N LEU A 111 -15.38 3.28 14.86
CA LEU A 111 -14.75 3.37 13.55
C LEU A 111 -15.29 2.26 12.64
N ARG A 112 -15.73 2.65 11.44
CA ARG A 112 -16.19 1.71 10.40
C ARG A 112 -15.06 1.24 9.48
N ASN A 113 -13.94 1.94 9.51
CA ASN A 113 -12.74 1.65 8.71
C ASN A 113 -11.58 1.46 9.69
N HIS A 114 -10.87 0.35 9.57
CA HIS A 114 -9.74 -0.03 10.41
C HIS A 114 -8.40 0.12 9.69
N LEU A 115 -8.37 -0.16 8.38
CA LEU A 115 -7.18 -0.10 7.50
C LEU A 115 -5.90 -0.55 8.22
N ASP A 116 -5.92 -1.81 8.67
CA ASP A 116 -4.88 -2.37 9.53
C ASP A 116 -3.70 -2.91 8.70
N SER A 117 -2.84 -1.99 8.24
CA SER A 117 -1.60 -2.30 7.52
C SER A 117 -0.72 -3.27 8.32
N TRP A 118 -0.69 -3.13 9.65
CA TRP A 118 0.10 -4.01 10.53
C TRP A 118 -0.31 -5.48 10.45
N ALA A 119 -1.61 -5.72 10.58
CA ALA A 119 -2.18 -7.05 10.47
C ALA A 119 -2.02 -7.58 9.04
N ASN A 120 -2.32 -6.75 8.03
CA ASN A 120 -2.24 -7.09 6.62
C ASN A 120 -0.84 -7.57 6.21
N LEU A 121 0.25 -6.93 6.67
CA LEU A 121 1.62 -7.41 6.40
C LEU A 121 1.85 -8.85 6.87
N GLY A 122 1.28 -9.24 8.02
CA GLY A 122 1.36 -10.62 8.49
C GLY A 122 0.55 -11.61 7.65
N ILE A 123 -0.56 -11.17 7.06
CA ILE A 123 -1.37 -11.97 6.14
C ILE A 123 -0.64 -12.13 4.80
N ILE A 124 -0.07 -11.04 4.27
CA ILE A 124 0.70 -11.04 3.02
C ILE A 124 1.86 -12.02 3.12
N ALA A 125 2.63 -11.98 4.22
CA ALA A 125 3.75 -12.91 4.43
C ALA A 125 3.32 -14.39 4.40
N LYS A 126 2.18 -14.71 5.03
CA LYS A 126 1.63 -16.08 5.04
C LYS A 126 1.09 -16.51 3.67
N ARG A 127 0.59 -15.55 2.90
CA ARG A 127 -0.03 -15.78 1.58
C ARG A 127 1.02 -16.02 0.50
N PHE A 128 2.17 -15.38 0.61
CA PHE A 128 3.27 -15.46 -0.37
C PHE A 128 4.56 -15.96 0.28
N PRO A 129 4.59 -17.21 0.80
CA PRO A 129 5.75 -17.71 1.56
C PRO A 129 6.99 -17.94 0.68
N GLU A 130 6.80 -18.39 -0.56
CA GLU A 130 7.90 -18.72 -1.48
C GLU A 130 8.45 -17.49 -2.21
N THR A 131 7.56 -16.57 -2.58
CA THR A 131 7.85 -15.39 -3.39
C THR A 131 7.20 -14.15 -2.78
N PRO A 132 7.66 -13.72 -1.58
CA PRO A 132 7.06 -12.58 -0.90
C PRO A 132 7.25 -11.28 -1.70
N PRO A 133 6.23 -10.42 -1.81
CA PRO A 133 6.36 -9.14 -2.49
C PRO A 133 7.31 -8.21 -1.70
N GLY A 134 8.12 -7.43 -2.41
CA GLY A 134 8.94 -6.40 -1.78
C GLY A 134 8.08 -5.27 -1.21
N ILE A 135 8.37 -4.84 0.02
CA ILE A 135 7.71 -3.72 0.68
C ILE A 135 8.64 -2.51 0.68
N PHE A 136 8.19 -1.41 0.09
CA PHE A 136 8.96 -0.18 -0.02
C PHE A 136 8.25 0.94 0.75
N ILE A 137 8.82 1.34 1.88
CA ILE A 137 8.29 2.40 2.73
C ILE A 137 9.00 3.71 2.39
N VAL A 138 8.24 4.70 1.92
CA VAL A 138 8.75 6.06 1.66
C VAL A 138 8.06 7.02 2.62
N GLU A 139 8.76 7.48 3.65
CA GLU A 139 8.19 8.36 4.67
C GLU A 139 8.71 9.80 4.55
N ALA A 140 7.88 10.75 4.95
CA ALA A 140 8.26 12.15 5.08
C ALA A 140 8.96 12.37 6.43
N GLU A 141 10.15 13.01 6.45
CA GLU A 141 10.90 13.20 7.70
C GLU A 141 10.19 14.14 8.69
N LYS A 142 9.51 15.16 8.17
CA LYS A 142 8.78 16.16 8.96
C LYS A 142 7.28 16.01 8.79
N ASP A 143 6.81 14.77 8.66
CA ASP A 143 5.38 14.48 8.54
C ASP A 143 4.60 15.08 9.72
N GLU A 144 3.68 15.97 9.40
CA GLU A 144 2.85 16.71 10.33
C GLU A 144 1.56 15.97 10.71
N LEU A 145 1.24 14.86 10.02
CA LEU A 145 0.02 14.07 10.23
C LEU A 145 0.33 12.69 10.81
N VAL A 146 1.26 11.96 10.20
CA VAL A 146 1.61 10.59 10.58
C VAL A 146 2.82 10.62 11.51
N PRO A 147 2.70 10.08 12.73
CA PRO A 147 3.84 9.99 13.65
C PRO A 147 5.03 9.23 13.06
N ALA A 148 6.24 9.73 13.32
CA ALA A 148 7.49 9.19 12.78
C ALA A 148 7.78 7.73 13.16
N ASN A 149 7.15 7.21 14.22
CA ASN A 149 7.28 5.80 14.63
C ASN A 149 6.48 4.84 13.74
N HIS A 150 5.43 5.27 13.03
CA HIS A 150 4.59 4.35 12.27
C HIS A 150 5.35 3.65 11.13
N GLY A 151 6.18 4.39 10.40
CA GLY A 151 7.02 3.82 9.34
C GLY A 151 8.10 2.88 9.89
N GLU A 152 8.67 3.18 11.07
CA GLU A 152 9.61 2.30 11.76
C GLU A 152 8.93 1.01 12.22
N GLU A 153 7.76 1.13 12.83
CA GLU A 153 6.98 -0.02 13.26
C GLU A 153 6.71 -0.93 12.06
N LEU A 154 6.15 -0.40 10.96
CA LEU A 154 5.85 -1.20 9.77
C LEU A 154 7.10 -1.86 9.17
N PHE A 155 8.25 -1.17 9.20
CA PHE A 155 9.53 -1.75 8.80
C PHE A 155 9.90 -2.96 9.67
N GLN A 156 9.84 -2.81 11.01
CA GLN A 156 10.08 -3.90 11.95
C GLN A 156 9.05 -5.03 11.83
N ARG A 157 7.81 -4.73 11.42
CA ARG A 157 6.80 -5.75 11.11
C ARG A 157 7.28 -6.63 9.99
N CYS A 158 7.64 -6.02 8.86
CA CYS A 158 8.09 -6.71 7.67
C CYS A 158 9.26 -7.64 8.00
N GLN A 159 10.27 -7.13 8.71
CA GLN A 159 11.40 -7.94 9.19
C GLN A 159 10.96 -9.14 10.03
N ARG A 160 10.05 -8.93 10.99
CA ARG A 160 9.55 -10.02 11.85
C ARG A 160 8.74 -11.08 11.12
N VAL A 161 8.04 -10.72 10.05
CA VAL A 161 7.22 -11.66 9.27
C VAL A 161 7.95 -12.21 8.05
N GLY A 162 9.21 -11.80 7.81
CA GLY A 162 10.02 -12.28 6.70
C GLY A 162 9.70 -11.64 5.35
N LEU A 163 9.07 -10.45 5.33
CA LEU A 163 8.87 -9.70 4.09
C LEU A 163 10.13 -8.89 3.74
N PRO A 164 10.64 -8.96 2.50
CA PRO A 164 11.69 -8.07 2.03
C PRO A 164 11.21 -6.62 2.16
N VAL A 165 12.00 -5.77 2.81
CA VAL A 165 11.59 -4.39 3.09
C VAL A 165 12.73 -3.40 2.92
N GLU A 166 12.41 -2.28 2.28
CA GLU A 166 13.27 -1.10 2.21
C GLU A 166 12.52 0.09 2.78
N ARG A 167 13.24 0.96 3.49
CA ARG A 167 12.69 2.18 4.07
C ARG A 167 13.53 3.39 3.70
N HIS A 168 12.86 4.42 3.18
CA HIS A 168 13.47 5.67 2.73
C HIS A 168 12.79 6.85 3.42
N LYS A 169 13.58 7.70 4.07
CA LYS A 169 13.10 8.97 4.63
C LYS A 169 13.39 10.12 3.69
N VAL A 170 12.36 10.86 3.28
CA VAL A 170 12.51 12.05 2.44
C VAL A 170 12.78 13.26 3.35
N ARG A 171 14.05 13.68 3.37
CA ARG A 171 14.53 14.74 4.26
C ARG A 171 13.75 16.06 4.08
N GLY A 172 13.29 16.59 5.19
CA GLY A 172 12.54 17.84 5.29
C GLY A 172 11.16 17.84 4.65
N ALA A 173 10.67 16.72 4.11
CA ALA A 173 9.35 16.63 3.49
C ALA A 173 8.25 16.68 4.55
N LEU A 174 7.16 17.36 4.20
CA LEU A 174 5.85 17.26 4.85
C LEU A 174 5.03 16.08 4.25
N HIS A 175 3.87 15.77 4.84
CA HIS A 175 3.07 14.59 4.54
C HIS A 175 2.76 14.39 3.04
N ASN A 176 2.46 15.48 2.33
CA ASN A 176 2.13 15.45 0.90
C ASN A 176 3.32 15.84 -0.01
N GLU A 177 4.51 16.04 0.56
CA GLU A 177 5.69 16.49 -0.19
C GLU A 177 6.66 15.36 -0.54
N ALA A 178 6.46 14.15 0.00
CA ALA A 178 7.36 13.02 -0.22
C ALA A 178 7.57 12.78 -1.73
N MET A 179 6.52 12.55 -2.52
CA MET A 179 6.63 12.40 -3.98
C MET A 179 7.01 13.68 -4.75
N VAL A 180 6.82 14.88 -4.18
CA VAL A 180 7.08 16.14 -4.90
C VAL A 180 8.57 16.46 -4.90
N ARG A 181 9.27 16.12 -3.80
CA ARG A 181 10.71 16.35 -3.66
C ARG A 181 11.53 15.40 -4.50
N VAL A 182 12.67 15.88 -4.99
CA VAL A 182 13.59 15.11 -5.85
C VAL A 182 14.00 13.79 -5.20
N ALA A 183 14.36 13.83 -3.91
CA ALA A 183 14.77 12.63 -3.17
C ALA A 183 13.64 11.59 -3.08
N GLY A 184 12.39 12.00 -2.90
CA GLY A 184 11.27 11.06 -2.87
C GLY A 184 10.91 10.51 -4.25
N LYS A 185 11.00 11.32 -5.31
CA LYS A 185 10.89 10.82 -6.71
C LYS A 185 11.94 9.76 -7.01
N GLN A 186 13.18 9.99 -6.57
CA GLN A 186 14.28 9.03 -6.73
C GLN A 186 14.02 7.76 -5.93
N ALA A 187 13.54 7.87 -4.69
CA ALA A 187 13.18 6.71 -3.88
C ALA A 187 12.06 5.88 -4.53
N LEU A 188 10.98 6.52 -4.99
CA LEU A 188 9.87 5.84 -5.68
C LEU A 188 10.33 5.17 -6.98
N ALA A 189 11.13 5.87 -7.79
CA ALA A 189 11.69 5.29 -9.01
C ALA A 189 12.59 4.08 -8.72
N HIS A 190 13.43 4.17 -7.68
CA HIS A 190 14.24 3.05 -7.20
C HIS A 190 13.36 1.86 -6.78
N SER A 191 12.34 2.11 -5.96
CA SER A 191 11.39 1.07 -5.50
C SER A 191 10.71 0.35 -6.67
N ILE A 192 10.28 1.09 -7.70
CA ILE A 192 9.67 0.49 -8.89
C ILE A 192 10.66 -0.40 -9.62
N VAL A 193 11.87 0.09 -9.88
CA VAL A 193 12.92 -0.67 -10.59
C VAL A 193 13.30 -1.93 -9.81
N THR A 194 13.49 -1.81 -8.50
CA THR A 194 13.84 -2.94 -7.63
C THR A 194 12.74 -3.99 -7.61
N ALA A 195 11.47 -3.59 -7.41
CA ALA A 195 10.33 -4.50 -7.41
C ALA A 195 10.18 -5.27 -8.73
N VAL A 196 10.26 -4.58 -9.88
CA VAL A 196 10.16 -5.21 -11.20
C VAL A 196 11.34 -6.17 -11.43
N THR A 197 12.54 -5.80 -11.00
CA THR A 197 13.73 -6.65 -11.16
C THR A 197 13.65 -7.90 -10.29
N GLN A 198 13.15 -7.79 -9.07
CA GLN A 198 12.93 -8.93 -8.17
C GLN A 198 11.87 -9.88 -8.72
N ALA A 199 10.72 -9.35 -9.16
CA ALA A 199 9.65 -10.16 -9.74
C ALA A 199 10.14 -11.01 -10.94
N ARG A 200 10.91 -10.40 -11.86
CA ARG A 200 11.49 -11.07 -13.02
C ARG A 200 12.57 -12.11 -12.72
N ARG A 201 13.14 -12.11 -11.51
CA ARG A 201 14.08 -13.15 -11.07
C ARG A 201 13.36 -14.41 -10.59
N HIS A 202 12.17 -14.26 -10.03
CA HIS A 202 11.36 -15.37 -9.54
C HIS A 202 10.61 -16.11 -10.66
N GLU A 203 10.51 -15.52 -11.85
CA GLU A 203 9.89 -16.13 -13.04
C GLU A 203 10.84 -16.99 -13.87
N ARG A 204 12.15 -16.97 -13.59
CA ARG A 204 13.19 -17.77 -14.26
C ARG A 204 13.63 -18.95 -13.40
#